data_AF-A0A069DPS3-F1
#
_entry.id   AF-A0A069DPS3-F1
#
_cell.length_a   1.000
_cell.length_b   1.000
_cell.length_c   1.000
_cell.angle_alpha   90.00
_cell.angle_beta   90.00
_cell.angle_gamma   90.00
#
_symmetry.space_group_name_H-M   'P 1'
#
loop_
_entity.id
_entity.type
_entity.pdbx_description
1 polymer ?
#
loop_
_entity_poly.entity_id
_entity_poly.type
_entity_poly.pdbx_seq_one_letter_code
_entity_poly.pdbx_strand_id
1 'polypeptide(L)'
;IKVSQIMNNGTMGSFNPEMEQIISQLERGTIVTRFFPRKRPERKTLMIRRETRQIAWARSHTTKAYDGTIEMREVKEIRPGRGSKDFERWPEEAKRMDNQRCFVIIYGSEFKLKSLSIAALSEKECDIWLRGLRCLVQDTISAPYPLQVERWLRKEFYAMESSRE
;
A
#
# COMPACT_ATOMS: atom_id res chain seq x y z
N ILE A 1 11.32 24.01 -22.00
CA ILE A 1 10.85 22.60 -22.22
C ILE A 1 10.56 22.03 -20.84
N LYS A 2 9.30 21.76 -20.50
CA LYS A 2 8.90 21.23 -19.19
C LYS A 2 9.39 19.78 -19.09
N VAL A 3 10.36 19.53 -18.20
CA VAL A 3 10.91 18.19 -17.92
C VAL A 3 9.82 17.18 -17.54
N SER A 4 8.68 17.66 -17.06
CA SER A 4 7.50 16.84 -16.76
C SER A 4 6.86 16.13 -17.96
N GLN A 5 7.13 16.55 -19.20
CA GLN A 5 6.61 15.85 -20.40
C GLN A 5 7.51 14.72 -20.91
N ILE A 6 8.77 14.61 -20.47
CA ILE A 6 9.73 13.64 -21.03
C ILE A 6 9.66 12.27 -20.32
N MET A 7 9.07 12.18 -19.13
CA MET A 7 9.06 10.94 -18.34
C MET A 7 7.79 10.09 -18.44
N ASN A 8 6.89 10.38 -19.39
CA ASN A 8 5.56 9.73 -19.39
C ASN A 8 5.46 8.41 -20.17
N ASN A 9 6.58 7.83 -20.61
CA ASN A 9 6.57 6.66 -21.50
C ASN A 9 7.45 5.48 -21.04
N GLY A 10 7.76 5.39 -19.75
CA GLY A 10 8.21 4.11 -19.19
C GLY A 10 7.05 3.13 -19.27
N THR A 11 7.10 2.18 -20.20
CA THR A 11 6.11 1.12 -20.41
C THR A 11 5.84 0.40 -19.10
N MET A 12 4.84 0.87 -18.36
CA MET A 12 4.21 0.09 -17.31
C MET A 12 3.78 -1.21 -17.99
N GLY A 13 4.16 -2.36 -17.44
CA GLY A 13 3.67 -3.64 -17.94
C GLY A 13 2.16 -3.50 -18.11
N SER A 14 1.68 -3.68 -19.35
CA SER A 14 0.28 -3.44 -19.67
C SER A 14 -0.54 -4.42 -18.83
N PHE A 15 -1.04 -3.96 -17.69
CA PHE A 15 -1.95 -4.77 -16.91
C PHE A 15 -3.20 -4.93 -17.77
N ASN A 16 -3.88 -6.07 -17.63
CA ASN A 16 -5.15 -6.22 -18.33
C ASN A 16 -6.15 -5.14 -17.85
N PRO A 17 -7.17 -4.79 -18.65
CA PRO A 17 -8.07 -3.69 -18.33
C PRO A 17 -8.77 -3.82 -16.96
N GLU A 18 -9.07 -5.05 -16.53
CA GLU A 18 -9.65 -5.33 -15.23
C GLU A 18 -8.70 -4.93 -14.08
N MET A 19 -7.43 -5.32 -14.18
CA MET A 19 -6.43 -5.00 -13.18
C MET A 19 -6.09 -3.51 -13.17
N GLU A 20 -6.09 -2.84 -14.32
CA GLU A 20 -5.99 -1.37 -14.38
C GLU A 20 -7.14 -0.69 -13.62
N GLN A 21 -8.37 -1.20 -13.76
CA GLN A 21 -9.51 -0.70 -13.02
C GLN A 21 -9.39 -0.93 -11.51
N ILE A 22 -8.83 -2.07 -11.09
CA ILE A 22 -8.51 -2.35 -9.69
C ILE A 22 -7.45 -1.37 -9.19
N ILE A 23 -6.33 -1.22 -9.90
CA ILE A 23 -5.23 -0.33 -9.49
C ILE A 23 -5.72 1.12 -9.38
N SER A 24 -6.49 1.60 -10.35
CA SER A 24 -7.09 2.94 -10.32
C SER A 24 -8.01 3.14 -9.10
N GLN A 25 -8.74 2.10 -8.67
CA GLN A 25 -9.52 2.15 -7.42
C GLN A 25 -8.61 2.30 -6.20
N LEU A 26 -7.52 1.54 -6.13
CA LEU A 26 -6.59 1.59 -5.01
C LEU A 26 -5.80 2.91 -4.94
N GLU A 27 -5.56 3.56 -6.07
CA GLU A 27 -4.94 4.89 -6.12
C GLU A 27 -5.85 5.98 -5.55
N ARG A 28 -7.16 5.90 -5.75
CA ARG A 28 -8.13 6.82 -5.13
C ARG A 28 -8.22 6.65 -3.61
N GLY A 29 -7.91 5.45 -3.15
CA GLY A 29 -7.89 5.06 -1.76
C GLY A 29 -9.24 4.60 -1.22
N THR A 30 -9.17 3.73 -0.22
CA THR A 30 -10.33 3.13 0.45
C THR A 30 -10.22 3.39 1.94
N ILE A 31 -11.38 3.63 2.58
CA ILE A 31 -11.42 3.79 4.02
C ILE A 31 -11.34 2.40 4.67
N VAL A 32 -10.44 2.24 5.62
CA VAL A 32 -10.18 0.99 6.32
C VAL A 32 -9.98 1.23 7.81
N THR A 33 -10.07 0.18 8.60
CA THR A 33 -9.64 0.19 10.00
C THR A 33 -8.26 -0.44 10.09
N ARG A 34 -7.28 0.33 10.55
CA ARG A 34 -5.92 -0.17 10.81
C ARG A 34 -5.79 -0.58 12.27
N PHE A 35 -5.31 -1.80 12.50
CA PHE A 35 -4.96 -2.31 13.83
C PHE A 35 -3.48 -2.04 14.14
N PHE A 36 -3.19 -1.82 15.42
CA PHE A 36 -1.84 -1.48 15.89
C PHE A 36 -1.49 -2.29 17.15
N PRO A 37 -0.21 -2.58 17.39
CA PRO A 37 0.21 -3.37 18.56
C PRO A 37 0.15 -2.59 19.88
N ARG A 38 0.15 -1.25 19.84
CA ARG A 38 0.28 -0.39 21.05
C ARG A 38 -0.75 0.74 21.16
N LYS A 39 -1.63 0.91 20.17
CA LYS A 39 -2.68 1.92 20.19
C LYS A 39 -3.98 1.36 19.63
N ARG A 40 -5.10 2.01 19.95
CA ARG A 40 -6.42 1.58 19.50
C ARG A 40 -6.48 1.52 17.96
N PRO A 41 -7.28 0.61 17.39
CA PRO A 41 -7.53 0.60 15.96
C PRO A 41 -8.09 1.94 15.50
N GLU A 42 -7.62 2.44 14.36
CA GLU A 42 -8.01 3.75 13.83
C GLU A 42 -8.51 3.61 12.41
N ARG A 43 -9.53 4.42 12.07
CA ARG A 43 -9.98 4.61 10.70
C ARG A 43 -8.93 5.41 9.93
N LYS A 44 -8.53 4.92 8.76
CA LYS A 44 -7.56 5.54 7.84
C LYS A 44 -8.05 5.41 6.41
N THR A 45 -7.55 6.25 5.52
CA THR A 45 -7.63 6.01 4.09
C THR A 45 -6.35 5.30 3.67
N LEU A 46 -6.45 4.08 3.13
CA LEU A 46 -5.36 3.31 2.54
C LEU A 46 -5.34 3.55 1.04
N MET A 47 -4.18 3.74 0.43
CA MET A 47 -4.05 4.04 -1.00
C MET A 47 -2.73 3.53 -1.58
N ILE A 48 -2.69 3.38 -2.90
CA ILE A 48 -1.50 3.03 -3.66
C ILE A 48 -0.91 4.27 -4.33
N ARG A 49 0.40 4.45 -4.19
CA ARG A 49 1.18 5.36 -5.03
C ARG A 49 1.93 4.54 -6.06
N ARG A 50 1.34 4.41 -7.26
CA ARG A 50 1.88 3.56 -8.33
C ARG A 50 3.21 4.06 -8.86
N GLU A 51 3.37 5.37 -8.99
CA GLU A 51 4.60 6.03 -9.46
C GLU A 51 5.83 5.71 -8.59
N THR A 52 5.66 5.73 -7.26
CA THR A 52 6.73 5.50 -6.28
C THR A 52 6.73 4.08 -5.72
N ARG A 53 5.79 3.23 -6.14
CA ARG A 53 5.59 1.86 -5.65
C ARG A 53 5.46 1.78 -4.14
N GLN A 54 4.57 2.61 -3.59
CA GLN A 54 4.30 2.66 -2.15
C GLN A 54 2.84 2.32 -1.83
N ILE A 55 2.67 1.66 -0.70
CA ILE A 55 1.39 1.53 -0.01
C ILE A 55 1.36 2.64 1.04
N ALA A 56 0.35 3.50 1.04
CA ALA A 56 0.29 4.68 1.90
C ALA A 56 -1.02 4.72 2.69
N TRP A 57 -1.00 5.37 3.85
CA TRP A 57 -2.22 5.66 4.61
C TRP A 57 -2.18 7.05 5.24
N ALA A 58 -3.37 7.63 5.43
CA ALA A 58 -3.54 8.95 6.05
C ALA A 58 -4.82 9.03 6.89
N ARG A 59 -4.90 10.01 7.79
CA ARG A 59 -6.12 10.31 8.58
C ARG A 59 -7.29 10.84 7.72
N SER A 60 -6.99 11.48 6.59
CA SER A 60 -7.97 12.06 5.66
C SER A 60 -7.55 11.79 4.21
N HIS A 61 -8.47 11.94 3.25
CA HIS A 61 -8.19 11.86 1.81
C HIS A 61 -7.29 12.99 1.29
N THR A 62 -6.90 13.95 2.14
CA THR A 62 -5.99 15.03 1.76
C THR A 62 -4.58 14.48 1.55
N THR A 63 -4.05 14.67 0.35
CA THR A 63 -2.71 14.21 -0.09
C THR A 63 -1.54 15.01 0.52
N LYS A 64 -1.82 15.98 1.41
CA LYS A 64 -0.81 16.91 1.95
C LYS A 64 0.21 16.26 2.88
N ALA A 65 -0.16 15.19 3.59
CA ALA A 65 0.78 14.41 4.41
C ALA A 65 0.25 13.01 4.68
N TYR A 66 1.09 11.99 4.46
CA TYR A 66 0.78 10.61 4.82
C TYR A 66 1.16 10.34 6.27
N ASP A 67 0.30 9.63 7.00
CA ASP A 67 0.61 9.12 8.35
C ASP A 67 1.70 8.03 8.28
N GLY A 68 1.90 7.42 7.10
CA GLY A 68 3.01 6.52 6.84
C GLY A 68 2.88 5.83 5.48
N THR A 69 4.00 5.21 5.08
CA THR A 69 4.12 4.47 3.82
C THR A 69 4.91 3.18 4.01
N ILE A 70 4.71 2.23 3.10
CA ILE A 70 5.50 1.00 2.95
C ILE A 70 5.96 0.94 1.49
N GLU A 71 7.23 0.63 1.27
CA GLU A 71 7.70 0.36 -0.08
C GLU A 71 7.27 -1.05 -0.50
N MET A 72 6.71 -1.19 -1.70
CA MET A 72 6.25 -2.51 -2.20
C MET A 72 7.39 -3.54 -2.25
N ARG A 73 8.63 -3.10 -2.47
CA ARG A 73 9.82 -3.98 -2.46
C ARG A 73 10.15 -4.56 -1.08
N GLU A 74 9.69 -3.92 -0.01
CA GLU A 74 9.89 -4.39 1.37
C GLU A 74 8.83 -5.39 1.81
N VAL A 75 7.76 -5.55 1.03
CA VAL A 75 6.70 -6.53 1.32
C VAL A 75 7.28 -7.93 1.19
N LYS A 76 7.17 -8.71 2.26
CA LYS A 76 7.60 -10.12 2.32
C LYS A 76 6.43 -11.07 2.16
N GLU A 77 5.25 -10.68 2.65
CA GLU A 77 4.08 -11.54 2.63
C GLU A 77 2.78 -10.73 2.71
N ILE A 78 1.74 -11.21 2.03
CA ILE A 78 0.37 -10.68 2.10
C ILE A 78 -0.55 -11.83 2.51
N ARG A 79 -1.08 -11.78 3.73
CA ARG A 79 -1.95 -12.82 4.30
C ARG A 79 -3.41 -12.36 4.29
N PRO A 80 -4.36 -13.13 3.74
CA PRO A 80 -5.77 -12.92 4.01
C PRO A 80 -6.09 -13.26 5.47
N GLY A 81 -7.10 -12.61 6.04
CA GLY A 81 -7.53 -12.82 7.42
C GLY A 81 -6.76 -12.01 8.46
N ARG A 82 -6.91 -12.43 9.72
CA ARG A 82 -6.44 -11.71 10.92
C ARG A 82 -5.17 -12.29 11.53
N GLY A 83 -4.35 -12.98 10.75
CA GLY A 83 -3.16 -13.71 11.22
C GLY A 83 -1.98 -12.83 11.62
N SER A 84 -2.18 -11.92 12.59
CA SER A 84 -1.13 -11.05 13.15
C SER A 84 -1.34 -10.77 14.65
N LYS A 85 -0.23 -10.45 15.32
CA LYS A 85 -0.23 -10.01 16.73
C LYS A 85 -1.01 -8.71 16.96
N ASP A 86 -1.24 -7.91 15.92
CA ASP A 86 -2.00 -6.67 16.03
C ASP A 86 -3.49 -6.94 16.29
N PHE A 87 -4.05 -7.98 15.66
CA PHE A 87 -5.42 -8.41 15.91
C PHE A 87 -5.57 -9.13 17.26
N GLU A 88 -4.58 -9.95 17.64
CA GLU A 88 -4.55 -10.62 18.96
C GLU A 88 -4.55 -9.61 20.12
N ARG A 89 -3.98 -8.41 19.92
CA ARG A 89 -3.93 -7.36 20.93
C ARG A 89 -5.29 -6.69 21.18
N TRP A 90 -6.20 -6.75 20.20
CA TRP A 90 -7.52 -6.11 20.25
C TRP A 90 -8.62 -7.15 19.99
N PRO A 91 -8.77 -8.17 20.85
CA PRO A 91 -9.65 -9.31 20.57
C PRO A 91 -11.12 -8.90 20.45
N GLU A 92 -11.57 -7.91 21.21
CA GLU A 92 -12.97 -7.47 21.19
C GLU A 92 -13.33 -6.72 19.90
N GLU A 93 -12.44 -5.84 19.43
CA GLU A 93 -12.58 -5.19 18.13
C GLU A 93 -12.37 -6.18 16.97
N ALA A 94 -11.39 -7.07 17.09
CA ALA A 94 -11.08 -8.07 16.06
C ALA A 94 -12.22 -9.07 15.87
N LYS A 95 -12.90 -9.51 16.94
CA LYS A 95 -14.08 -10.41 16.87
C LYS A 95 -15.24 -9.80 16.08
N ARG A 96 -15.38 -8.47 16.10
CA ARG A 96 -16.42 -7.75 15.34
C ARG A 96 -16.11 -7.67 13.86
N MET A 97 -14.84 -7.86 13.48
CA MET A 97 -14.40 -7.86 12.09
C MET A 97 -14.45 -9.28 11.54
N ASP A 98 -15.19 -9.45 10.45
CA ASP A 98 -15.19 -10.68 9.67
C ASP A 98 -13.78 -10.96 9.13
N ASN A 99 -13.35 -12.22 9.23
CA ASN A 99 -12.03 -12.64 8.76
C ASN A 99 -11.85 -12.38 7.26
N GLN A 100 -12.91 -12.49 6.45
CA GLN A 100 -12.84 -12.23 5.00
C GLN A 100 -12.69 -10.73 4.68
N ARG A 101 -12.93 -9.84 5.64
CA ARG A 101 -12.71 -8.39 5.50
C ARG A 101 -11.31 -7.97 5.92
N CYS A 102 -10.48 -8.90 6.38
CA CYS A 102 -9.19 -8.60 6.96
C CYS A 102 -8.05 -9.08 6.08
N PHE A 103 -6.93 -8.37 6.15
CA PHE A 103 -5.66 -8.83 5.61
C PHE A 103 -4.49 -8.23 6.39
N VAL A 104 -3.33 -8.86 6.26
CA VAL A 104 -2.09 -8.47 6.91
C VAL A 104 -0.97 -8.39 5.88
N ILE A 105 -0.26 -7.27 5.85
CA ILE A 105 0.98 -7.13 5.07
C ILE A 105 2.16 -7.23 6.04
N ILE A 106 3.04 -8.20 5.81
CA ILE A 106 4.31 -8.33 6.53
C ILE A 106 5.41 -7.70 5.67
N TYR A 107 6.16 -6.77 6.24
CA TYR A 107 7.15 -5.98 5.50
C TYR A 107 8.37 -5.61 6.35
N GLY A 108 9.47 -5.27 5.67
CA GLY A 108 10.68 -4.74 6.26
C GLY A 108 11.95 -5.31 5.64
N SER A 109 13.07 -4.64 5.91
CA SER A 109 14.41 -5.03 5.49
C SER A 109 15.26 -5.64 6.63
N GLU A 110 14.78 -5.54 7.88
CA GLU A 110 15.45 -6.06 9.07
C GLU A 110 14.94 -7.46 9.47
N PHE A 111 15.67 -8.13 10.38
CA PHE A 111 15.27 -9.43 10.92
C PHE A 111 13.88 -9.40 11.57
N LYS A 112 13.57 -8.32 12.30
CA LYS A 112 12.26 -8.13 12.91
C LYS A 112 11.32 -7.40 11.95
N LEU A 113 10.56 -8.19 11.19
CA LEU A 113 9.54 -7.67 10.27
C LEU A 113 8.42 -6.94 11.02
N LYS A 114 7.83 -5.96 10.34
CA LYS A 114 6.67 -5.18 10.78
C LYS A 114 5.40 -5.74 10.13
N SER A 115 4.25 -5.45 10.74
CA SER A 115 2.92 -5.79 10.22
C SER A 115 2.08 -4.53 9.97
N LEU A 116 1.32 -4.55 8.88
CA LEU A 116 0.22 -3.64 8.60
C LEU A 116 -1.06 -4.47 8.56
N SER A 117 -1.83 -4.39 9.63
CA SER A 117 -3.05 -5.18 9.83
C SER A 117 -4.28 -4.34 9.55
N ILE A 118 -5.09 -4.76 8.57
CA ILE A 118 -6.18 -3.97 7.99
C ILE A 118 -7.49 -4.75 8.04
N ALA A 119 -8.57 -4.06 8.38
CA ALA A 119 -9.94 -4.49 8.15
C ALA A 119 -10.63 -3.51 7.19
N ALA A 120 -11.06 -4.00 6.03
CA ALA A 120 -11.85 -3.27 5.04
C ALA A 120 -13.32 -3.16 5.46
N LEU A 121 -14.11 -2.31 4.79
CA LEU A 121 -15.54 -2.15 5.14
C LEU A 121 -16.37 -3.34 4.62
N SER A 122 -15.91 -4.00 3.56
CA SER A 122 -16.55 -5.18 2.97
C SER A 122 -15.54 -6.23 2.52
N GLU A 123 -16.01 -7.46 2.34
CA GLU A 123 -15.22 -8.57 1.78
C GLU A 123 -14.78 -8.25 0.35
N LYS A 124 -15.67 -7.64 -0.44
CA LYS A 124 -15.37 -7.20 -1.81
C LYS A 124 -14.20 -6.22 -1.84
N GLU A 125 -14.17 -5.23 -0.95
CA GLU A 125 -13.04 -4.30 -0.86
C GLU A 125 -11.75 -5.03 -0.46
N CYS A 126 -11.82 -5.95 0.49
CA CYS A 126 -10.69 -6.77 0.90
C CYS A 126 -10.11 -7.58 -0.27
N ASP A 127 -10.96 -8.24 -1.06
CA ASP A 127 -10.54 -8.99 -2.26
C ASP A 127 -9.86 -8.09 -3.29
N ILE A 128 -10.45 -6.93 -3.60
CA ILE A 128 -9.88 -5.94 -4.53
C ILE A 128 -8.48 -5.51 -4.05
N TRP A 129 -8.32 -5.24 -2.75
CA TRP A 129 -7.02 -4.92 -2.15
C TRP A 129 -6.02 -6.06 -2.28
N LEU A 130 -6.39 -7.28 -1.91
CA LEU A 130 -5.52 -8.45 -2.00
C LEU A 130 -5.05 -8.71 -3.43
N ARG A 131 -5.96 -8.63 -4.40
CA ARG A 131 -5.66 -8.82 -5.83
C ARG A 131 -4.70 -7.76 -6.35
N GLY A 132 -4.99 -6.48 -6.11
CA GLY A 132 -4.14 -5.38 -6.55
C GLY A 132 -2.78 -5.38 -5.87
N LEU A 133 -2.71 -5.61 -4.56
CA LEU A 133 -1.45 -5.68 -3.81
C LEU A 133 -0.55 -6.81 -4.31
N ARG A 134 -1.08 -8.02 -4.50
CA ARG A 134 -0.31 -9.16 -5.02
C ARG A 134 0.27 -8.86 -6.40
N CYS A 135 -0.54 -8.29 -7.28
CA CYS A 135 -0.11 -7.91 -8.62
C CYS A 135 0.99 -6.85 -8.60
N LEU A 136 0.77 -5.75 -7.86
CA LEU A 136 1.70 -4.62 -7.80
C LEU A 136 3.02 -4.97 -7.09
N VAL A 137 2.97 -5.78 -6.04
CA VAL A 137 4.18 -6.26 -5.34
C VAL A 137 4.97 -7.19 -6.26
N GLN A 138 4.32 -8.15 -6.93
CA GLN A 138 5.00 -9.03 -7.87
C GLN A 138 5.64 -8.26 -9.04
N ASP A 139 4.92 -7.31 -9.63
CA ASP A 139 5.44 -6.44 -10.70
C ASP A 139 6.61 -5.56 -10.21
N THR A 140 6.59 -5.14 -8.94
CA THR A 140 7.69 -4.36 -8.35
C THR A 140 8.95 -5.21 -8.16
N ILE A 141 8.80 -6.43 -7.64
CA ILE A 141 9.93 -7.36 -7.41
C ILE A 141 10.51 -7.87 -8.74
N SER A 142 9.66 -8.08 -9.74
CA SER A 142 10.06 -8.60 -11.05
C SER A 142 10.61 -7.53 -12.00
N ALA A 143 10.57 -6.26 -11.60
CA ALA A 143 10.99 -5.15 -12.44
C ALA A 143 12.51 -5.24 -12.76
N PRO A 144 12.93 -5.03 -14.02
CA PRO A 144 14.34 -4.96 -14.38
C PRO A 144 15.07 -3.85 -13.61
N TYR A 145 16.36 -4.06 -13.33
CA TYR A 145 17.18 -3.13 -12.55
C TYR A 145 17.09 -1.65 -13.02
N PRO A 146 17.15 -1.32 -14.34
CA PRO A 146 17.00 0.07 -14.78
C PRO A 146 15.69 0.73 -14.32
N LEU A 147 14.59 -0.03 -14.34
CA LEU A 147 13.29 0.47 -13.91
C LEU A 147 13.21 0.62 -12.38
N GLN A 148 13.92 -0.22 -11.63
CA GLN A 148 14.07 -0.04 -10.18
C GLN A 148 14.83 1.26 -9.86
N VAL A 149 15.93 1.53 -10.57
CA VAL A 149 16.72 2.75 -10.41
C VAL A 149 15.91 4.00 -10.76
N GLU A 150 15.18 3.98 -11.87
CA GLU A 150 14.30 5.09 -12.28
C GLU A 150 13.25 5.41 -11.20
N ARG A 151 12.58 4.38 -10.65
CA ARG A 151 11.59 4.54 -9.59
C ARG A 151 12.20 5.09 -8.30
N TRP A 152 13.42 4.64 -7.96
CA TRP A 152 14.15 5.17 -6.81
C TRP A 152 14.50 6.66 -7.00
N LEU A 153 15.06 7.04 -8.15
CA LEU A 153 15.37 8.44 -8.46
C LEU A 153 14.14 9.36 -8.39
N ARG A 154 13.01 8.90 -8.94
CA ARG A 154 11.74 9.64 -8.87
C ARG A 154 11.29 9.88 -7.43
N LYS A 155 11.46 8.88 -6.56
CA LYS A 155 11.16 9.02 -5.13
C LYS A 155 12.07 10.05 -4.45
N GLU A 156 13.38 9.99 -4.69
CA GLU A 156 14.34 10.94 -4.12
C GLU A 156 14.02 12.38 -4.55
N PHE A 157 13.63 12.58 -5.81
CA PHE A 157 13.20 13.88 -6.32
C PHE A 157 12.00 14.45 -5.54
N TYR A 158 10.95 13.65 -5.31
CA TYR A 158 9.79 14.10 -4.53
C TYR A 158 10.13 14.38 -3.07
N ALA A 159 11.05 13.63 -2.48
CA ALA A 159 11.51 13.90 -1.12
C ALA A 159 12.20 15.27 -1.01
N MET A 160 12.97 15.66 -2.03
CA MET A 160 13.60 16.99 -2.09
C MET A 160 12.56 18.11 -2.27
N GLU A 161 11.57 17.94 -3.14
CA GLU A 161 10.49 18.94 -3.31
C GLU A 161 9.68 19.13 -2.03
N SER A 162 9.29 18.04 -1.36
CA SER A 162 8.53 18.10 -0.09
C SER A 162 9.31 18.71 1.07
N SER A 163 10.65 18.80 0.98
CA SER A 163 11.50 19.40 2.01
C SER A 163 11.69 20.92 1.87
N ARG A 164 11.20 21.50 0.78
CA ARG A 164 11.32 22.95 0.47
C ARG A 164 10.08 23.77 0.84
N GLU A 165 9.06 23.14 1.42
CA GLU A 165 7.89 23.78 2.05
C GLU A 165 7.99 23.65 3.58
#